data_AF-A0AAW5SFN6-F1
#
_entry.id   AF-A0AAW5SFN6-F1
#
_cell.length_a   1.000
_cell.length_b   1.000
_cell.length_c   1.000
_cell.angle_alpha   90.00
_cell.angle_beta   90.00
_cell.angle_gamma   90.00
#
_symmetry.space_group_name_H-M   'P 1'
#
loop_
_entity.id
_entity.type
_entity.pdbx_description
1 polymer ?
#
loop_
_entity_poly.entity_id
_entity_poly.type
_entity_poly.pdbx_seq_one_letter_code
_entity_poly.pdbx_strand_id
1 'polypeptide(L)'
;MRAAESQGGAAACGPTAEQPPTRTVVISWGEECHHEVRVRVPLDFEPDERDLANGLAELSNDGYQWLQRAGIAVDDIDDDPSAEYFDPPICGEGF
;
A
#
# COMPACT_ATOMS: atom_id res chain seq x y z
N MET A 1 -2.52 71.62 -1.21
CA MET A 1 -2.13 70.34 -1.84
C MET A 1 -3.33 69.40 -1.79
N ARG A 2 -3.61 68.65 -2.86
CA ARG A 2 -4.63 67.58 -2.92
C ARG A 2 -3.91 66.24 -3.11
N ALA A 3 -4.51 65.16 -2.60
CA ALA A 3 -4.00 63.80 -2.78
C ALA A 3 -4.67 63.11 -3.98
N ALA A 4 -3.85 62.38 -4.75
CA ALA A 4 -4.14 61.45 -5.84
C ALA A 4 -2.79 60.82 -6.29
N GLU A 5 -2.68 59.63 -6.89
CA GLU A 5 -3.54 58.44 -7.04
C GLU A 5 -2.58 57.23 -7.21
N SER A 6 -2.78 56.08 -6.57
CA SER A 6 -3.64 54.94 -6.98
C SER A 6 -3.28 54.31 -8.34
N GLN A 7 -2.61 53.14 -8.29
CA GLN A 7 -2.72 51.94 -9.16
C GLN A 7 -1.45 51.39 -9.83
N GLY A 8 -1.45 50.05 -10.00
CA GLY A 8 -0.48 49.23 -10.72
C GLY A 8 0.38 48.37 -9.77
N GLY A 9 0.23 47.04 -9.69
CA GLY A 9 -0.66 46.13 -10.41
C GLY A 9 -0.05 44.72 -10.44
N ALA A 10 -0.27 43.93 -9.38
CA ALA A 10 0.32 42.60 -9.25
C ALA A 10 -0.44 41.58 -10.11
N ALA A 11 0.00 41.39 -11.36
CA ALA A 11 -0.49 40.34 -12.24
C ALA A 11 0.40 39.09 -12.15
N ALA A 12 0.06 38.17 -11.24
CA ALA A 12 0.66 36.85 -11.14
C ALA A 12 -0.43 35.79 -10.91
N CYS A 13 -1.20 35.51 -11.96
CA CYS A 13 -2.08 34.35 -12.06
C CYS A 13 -1.92 33.74 -13.46
N GLY A 14 -0.82 32.98 -13.64
CA GLY A 14 -0.91 31.79 -14.49
C GLY A 14 -1.79 30.76 -13.76
N PRO A 15 -2.34 29.75 -14.46
CA PRO A 15 -3.16 28.75 -13.80
C PRO A 15 -2.32 28.01 -12.76
N THR A 16 -2.69 28.15 -11.49
CA THR A 16 -2.45 27.06 -10.53
C THR A 16 -3.08 25.83 -11.16
N ALA A 17 -2.27 24.81 -11.45
CA ALA A 17 -2.80 23.53 -11.90
C ALA A 17 -3.71 23.03 -10.79
N GLU A 18 -5.02 23.10 -11.04
CA GLU A 18 -6.03 22.64 -10.11
C GLU A 18 -5.80 21.13 -9.96
N GLN A 19 -5.42 20.70 -8.76
CA GLN A 19 -5.23 19.28 -8.48
C GLN A 19 -6.53 18.57 -8.83
N PRO A 20 -6.48 17.40 -9.49
CA PRO A 20 -7.71 16.68 -9.85
C PRO A 20 -8.54 16.44 -8.58
N PRO A 21 -9.88 16.55 -8.64
CA PRO A 21 -10.73 16.40 -7.48
C PRO A 21 -10.53 15.01 -6.85
N THR A 22 -10.07 15.00 -5.61
CA THR A 22 -9.83 13.79 -4.81
C THR A 22 -11.08 13.38 -4.03
N ARG A 23 -11.10 12.13 -3.56
CA ARG A 23 -12.03 11.63 -2.55
C ARG A 23 -11.27 10.71 -1.59
N THR A 24 -11.70 10.63 -0.33
CA THR A 24 -11.11 9.69 0.63
C THR A 24 -11.79 8.33 0.54
N VAL A 25 -11.00 7.26 0.55
CA VAL A 25 -11.47 5.86 0.58
C VAL A 25 -10.67 5.06 1.60
N VAL A 26 -11.27 4.01 2.15
CA VAL A 26 -10.54 3.00 2.91
C VAL A 26 -10.20 1.85 1.98
N ILE A 27 -8.90 1.59 1.80
CA ILE A 27 -8.39 0.43 1.07
C ILE A 27 -7.95 -0.60 2.11
N SER A 28 -8.46 -1.83 2.01
CA SER A 28 -8.12 -2.94 2.89
C SER A 28 -7.66 -4.16 2.09
N TRP A 29 -6.71 -4.92 2.64
CA TRP A 29 -6.21 -6.16 2.06
C TRP A 29 -5.67 -7.08 3.16
N GLY A 30 -5.63 -8.38 2.89
CA GLY A 30 -4.88 -9.36 3.66
C GLY A 30 -3.49 -9.60 3.05
N GLU A 31 -2.55 -10.05 3.87
CA GLU A 31 -1.22 -10.47 3.43
C GLU A 31 -0.99 -11.95 3.80
N GLU A 32 -0.62 -12.76 2.81
CA GLU A 32 -0.34 -14.20 2.96
C GLU A 32 1.16 -14.45 2.72
N CYS A 33 1.89 -14.80 3.78
CA CYS A 33 3.33 -15.03 3.70
C CYS A 33 3.63 -16.50 3.36
N HIS A 34 4.31 -16.74 2.24
CA HIS A 34 4.68 -18.09 1.79
C HIS A 34 6.11 -18.42 2.22
N HIS A 35 6.24 -19.43 3.07
CA HIS A 35 7.53 -19.96 3.53
C HIS A 35 7.71 -21.40 3.02
N GLU A 36 8.85 -21.70 2.38
CA GLU A 36 9.29 -23.05 1.98
C GLU A 36 10.72 -23.28 2.47
N VAL A 37 11.00 -24.43 3.08
CA VAL A 37 12.34 -24.82 3.51
C VAL A 37 12.56 -26.31 3.28
N ARG A 38 13.74 -26.67 2.79
CA ARG A 38 14.12 -28.07 2.50
C ARG A 38 14.97 -28.63 3.62
N VAL A 39 14.36 -29.47 4.45
CA VAL A 39 14.99 -30.12 5.61
C VAL A 39 15.25 -31.61 5.37
N ARG A 40 16.14 -32.20 6.16
CA ARG A 40 16.31 -33.67 6.24
C ARG A 40 15.55 -34.17 7.47
N VAL A 41 14.81 -35.26 7.32
CA VAL A 41 14.00 -35.90 8.36
C VAL A 41 14.38 -37.37 8.53
N PRO A 42 13.99 -38.04 9.63
CA PRO A 42 14.12 -39.50 9.78
C PRO A 42 13.42 -40.29 8.67
N LEU A 43 13.78 -41.57 8.50
CA LEU A 43 13.17 -42.44 7.49
C LEU A 43 11.71 -42.80 7.81
N ASP A 44 11.36 -42.79 9.09
CA ASP A 44 10.04 -43.00 9.69
C ASP A 44 9.27 -41.68 9.94
N PHE A 45 9.57 -40.62 9.17
CA PHE A 45 8.89 -39.33 9.33
C PHE A 45 7.45 -39.37 8.80
N GLU A 46 6.49 -39.43 9.71
CA GLU A 46 5.06 -39.30 9.43
C GLU A 46 4.60 -37.88 9.83
N PRO A 47 4.23 -36.98 8.88
CA PRO A 47 4.00 -35.57 9.17
C PRO A 47 2.75 -35.32 10.02
N ASP A 48 1.68 -36.09 9.81
CA ASP A 48 0.41 -35.97 10.53
C ASP A 48 0.52 -36.31 12.03
N GLU A 49 1.59 -36.98 12.44
CA GLU A 49 1.89 -37.32 13.84
C GLU A 49 2.83 -36.30 14.53
N ARG A 50 3.19 -35.19 13.87
CA ARG A 50 4.18 -34.22 14.37
C ARG A 50 3.61 -32.80 14.46
N ASP A 51 3.97 -32.09 15.52
CA ASP A 51 3.64 -30.67 15.70
C ASP A 51 4.57 -29.79 14.83
N LEU A 52 4.21 -29.66 13.55
CA LEU A 52 4.90 -28.77 12.62
C LEU A 52 4.61 -27.28 12.91
N ALA A 53 3.52 -26.94 13.60
CA ALA A 53 3.16 -25.56 13.87
C ALA A 53 4.19 -24.88 14.79
N ASN A 54 4.65 -25.57 15.83
CA ASN A 54 5.75 -25.10 16.66
C ASN A 54 7.13 -25.45 16.06
N GLY A 55 7.31 -26.66 15.52
CA GLY A 55 8.62 -27.11 15.03
C GLY A 55 9.18 -26.31 13.85
N LEU A 56 8.32 -25.72 13.00
CA LEU A 56 8.76 -24.85 11.91
C LEU A 56 9.32 -23.50 12.41
N ALA A 57 8.91 -23.04 13.60
CA ALA A 57 9.40 -21.78 14.19
C ALA A 57 10.84 -21.89 14.76
N GLU A 58 11.35 -23.11 14.96
CA GLU A 58 12.73 -23.36 15.40
C GLU A 58 13.74 -23.42 14.24
N LEU A 59 13.27 -23.44 12.99
CA LEU A 59 14.14 -23.39 11.81
C LEU A 59 14.70 -21.99 11.60
N SER A 60 15.88 -21.87 10.98
CA SER A 60 16.39 -20.54 10.61
C SER A 60 15.43 -19.91 9.59
N ASN A 61 15.14 -18.62 9.77
CA ASN A 61 14.05 -17.90 9.10
C ASN A 61 14.28 -17.62 7.59
N ASP A 62 15.19 -18.39 6.96
CA ASP A 62 15.56 -18.31 5.54
C ASP A 62 14.51 -18.93 4.59
N GLY A 63 13.34 -19.32 5.12
CA GLY A 63 12.28 -19.97 4.36
C GLY A 63 11.37 -19.02 3.56
N TYR A 64 11.41 -17.71 3.81
CA TYR A 64 10.52 -16.75 3.14
C TYR A 64 10.73 -16.75 1.61
N GLN A 65 9.68 -17.05 0.86
CA GLN A 65 9.69 -17.06 -0.59
C GLN A 65 9.13 -15.76 -1.16
N TRP A 66 7.91 -15.40 -0.75
CA TRP A 66 7.17 -14.23 -1.23
C TRP A 66 5.93 -13.97 -0.35
N LEU A 67 5.29 -12.83 -0.57
CA LEU A 67 4.05 -12.40 0.10
C LEU A 67 2.98 -12.17 -0.96
N GLN A 68 1.79 -12.76 -0.79
CA GLN A 68 0.61 -12.44 -1.57
C GLN A 68 -0.18 -11.33 -0.87
N ARG A 69 -0.72 -10.39 -1.66
CA ARG A 69 -1.83 -9.55 -1.20
C ARG A 69 -3.13 -10.11 -1.74
N ALA A 70 -4.10 -10.32 -0.87
CA ALA A 70 -5.37 -10.94 -1.18
C ALA A 70 -6.54 -10.14 -0.60
N GLY A 71 -7.76 -10.37 -1.11
CA GLY A 71 -8.97 -9.74 -0.57
C GLY A 71 -8.95 -8.21 -0.63
N ILE A 72 -8.36 -7.61 -1.67
CA ILE A 72 -8.33 -6.15 -1.83
C ILE A 72 -9.76 -5.62 -1.96
N ALA A 73 -10.18 -4.78 -1.02
CA ALA A 73 -11.47 -4.11 -1.00
C ALA A 73 -11.29 -2.61 -0.81
N VAL A 74 -12.17 -1.83 -1.44
CA VAL A 74 -12.20 -0.36 -1.37
C VAL A 74 -13.59 0.05 -0.93
N ASP A 75 -13.67 0.85 0.12
CA ASP A 75 -14.91 1.42 0.66
C ASP A 75 -14.86 2.95 0.64
N ASP A 76 -15.99 3.57 0.32
CA ASP A 76 -16.15 5.03 0.25
C ASP A 76 -16.52 5.57 1.63
N ILE A 77 -15.79 6.59 2.10
CA ILE A 77 -16.02 7.24 3.40
C ILE A 77 -16.25 8.74 3.26
N ASP A 78 -16.63 9.40 4.37
CA ASP A 78 -16.63 10.87 4.43
C ASP A 78 -15.26 11.46 4.07
N ASP A 79 -15.27 12.65 3.47
CA ASP A 79 -14.06 13.35 3.04
C ASP A 79 -13.13 13.67 4.22
N ASP A 80 -11.94 13.10 4.20
CA ASP A 80 -10.84 13.44 5.11
C ASP A 80 -9.67 14.01 4.31
N PRO A 81 -9.49 15.35 4.30
CA PRO A 81 -8.42 16.01 3.55
C PRO A 81 -7.04 15.91 4.24
N SER A 82 -6.91 15.14 5.33
CA SER A 82 -5.64 14.84 5.99
C SER A 82 -5.10 13.44 5.67
N ALA A 83 -5.90 12.60 4.99
CA ALA A 83 -5.52 11.28 4.53
C ALA A 83 -4.35 11.33 3.51
N GLU A 84 -3.60 10.22 3.43
CA GLU A 84 -2.50 10.08 2.48
C GLU A 84 -3.01 10.03 1.03
N TYR A 85 -2.39 10.82 0.15
CA TYR A 85 -2.67 10.75 -1.28
C TYR A 85 -2.01 9.50 -1.89
N PHE A 86 -2.82 8.64 -2.50
CA PHE A 86 -2.39 7.39 -3.12
C PHE A 86 -2.83 7.32 -4.58
N ASP A 87 -1.86 7.23 -5.49
CA ASP A 87 -2.06 7.19 -6.95
C ASP A 87 -1.45 5.89 -7.52
N PRO A 88 -2.20 4.77 -7.53
CA PRO A 88 -1.72 3.51 -8.06
C PRO A 88 -1.65 3.54 -9.60
N PRO A 89 -0.69 2.83 -10.23
CA PRO A 89 -0.61 2.76 -11.68
C PRO A 89 -1.86 2.13 -12.28
N ILE A 90 -2.30 2.68 -13.42
CA ILE A 90 -3.45 2.15 -14.17
C ILE A 90 -3.10 0.77 -14.74
N CYS A 91 -3.92 -0.24 -14.45
CA CYS A 91 -3.77 -1.58 -15.01
C CYS A 91 -3.82 -1.55 -16.55
N GLY A 92 -2.66 -1.68 -17.21
CA GLY A 92 -2.54 -1.78 -18.67
C GLY A 92 -1.44 -0.91 -19.28
N GLU A 93 -0.96 0.13 -18.60
CA GLU A 93 0.21 0.89 -19.04
C GLU A 93 1.48 0.30 -18.40
N GLY A 94 2.06 -0.71 -19.08
CA GLY A 94 3.09 -1.55 -18.48
C GLY A 94 3.89 -2.43 -19.44
N PHE A 95 4.41 -1.86 -20.53
CA PHE A 95 5.68 -2.26 -21.16
C PHE A 95 6.38 -1.03 -21.74
#